data_AF-A0AAV6YFM1-F1
#
_entry.id   AF-A0AAV6YFM1-F1
#
_cell.length_a   1.000
_cell.length_b   1.000
_cell.length_c   1.000
_cell.angle_alpha   90.00
_cell.angle_beta   90.00
_cell.angle_gamma   90.00
#
_symmetry.space_group_name_H-M   'P 1'
#
loop_
_entity.id
_entity.type
_entity.pdbx_description
1 polymer ?
#
loop_
_entity_poly.entity_id
_entity_poly.type
_entity_poly.pdbx_seq_one_letter_code
_entity_poly.pdbx_strand_id
1 'polypeptide(L)'
;GLLKRTAPSRIIFLSSFMHGQGNVDTSNIWGKNLEKNRYNDTYNCTKLMNTICAKELATRMQGTGVTVNSVNPGIVMTEAMRNYSVLLRSIFNIIGFFFFKASVQSPPTFILVITSSIALPHVL
;
A
#
# COMPACT_ATOMS: atom_id res chain seq x y z
N GLY A 1 10.41 -19.33 -13.02
CA GLY A 1 9.06 -18.74 -13.06
C GLY A 1 8.96 -17.72 -14.17
N LEU A 2 7.77 -17.47 -14.70
CA LEU A 2 7.53 -16.59 -15.86
C LEU A 2 8.20 -15.21 -15.71
N LEU A 3 8.07 -14.58 -14.54
CA LEU A 3 8.63 -13.26 -14.24
C LEU A 3 10.15 -13.15 -14.47
N LYS A 4 10.91 -14.21 -14.17
CA LYS A 4 12.37 -14.24 -14.39
C LYS A 4 12.73 -14.45 -15.86
N ARG A 5 11.89 -15.18 -16.61
CA ARG A 5 12.10 -15.45 -18.04
C ARG A 5 11.80 -14.24 -18.91
N THR A 6 10.88 -13.40 -18.47
CA THR A 6 10.49 -12.16 -19.16
C THR A 6 11.10 -10.93 -18.50
N ALA A 7 12.27 -11.07 -17.87
CA ALA A 7 12.98 -9.93 -17.33
C ALA A 7 13.37 -8.96 -18.47
N PRO A 8 13.31 -7.62 -18.27
CA PRO A 8 12.96 -6.96 -17.02
C PRO A 8 11.45 -7.02 -16.72
N SER A 9 11.09 -7.35 -15.47
CA SER A 9 9.71 -7.37 -15.01
C SER A 9 9.57 -6.77 -13.62
N ARG A 10 8.35 -6.34 -13.25
CA ARG A 10 8.10 -5.58 -12.03
C ARG A 10 6.90 -6.09 -11.26
N ILE A 11 7.00 -6.09 -9.93
CA ILE A 11 5.90 -6.40 -9.01
C ILE A 11 5.72 -5.19 -8.10
N ILE A 12 4.48 -4.70 -7.99
CA ILE A 12 4.17 -3.51 -7.18
C ILE A 12 3.11 -3.88 -6.14
N PHE A 13 3.46 -3.72 -4.87
CA PHE A 13 2.53 -3.85 -3.75
C PHE A 13 1.95 -2.50 -3.39
N LEU A 14 0.63 -2.41 -3.24
CA LEU A 14 -0.05 -1.18 -2.85
C LEU A 14 -0.25 -1.13 -1.33
N SER A 15 0.56 -0.30 -0.66
CA SER A 15 0.48 0.01 0.76
C SER A 15 -0.35 1.30 1.02
N SER A 16 -0.18 1.91 2.18
CA SER A 16 -0.92 3.09 2.68
C SER A 16 -0.15 3.70 3.84
N PHE A 17 -0.25 5.01 4.14
CA PHE A 17 0.40 5.65 5.29
C PHE A 17 0.09 4.92 6.61
N MET A 18 -1.08 4.30 6.68
CA MET A 18 -1.53 3.53 7.82
C MET A 18 -0.70 2.25 8.11
N HIS A 19 0.18 1.83 7.21
CA HIS A 19 1.07 0.69 7.48
C HIS A 19 1.97 0.93 8.71
N GLY A 20 2.35 2.18 9.00
CA GLY A 20 3.15 2.53 10.18
C GLY A 20 2.41 2.34 11.51
N GLN A 21 1.09 2.17 11.48
CA GLN A 21 0.26 1.86 12.65
C GLN A 21 -0.13 0.38 12.71
N GLY A 22 0.31 -0.43 11.74
CA GLY A 22 0.06 -1.87 11.74
C GLY A 22 0.94 -2.60 12.76
N ASN A 23 0.50 -3.78 13.19
CA ASN A 23 1.32 -4.69 13.97
C ASN A 23 1.34 -6.07 13.30
N VAL A 24 2.48 -6.76 13.37
CA VAL A 24 2.61 -8.12 12.86
C VAL A 24 2.24 -9.09 13.97
N ASP A 25 1.02 -9.60 13.92
CA ASP A 25 0.61 -10.73 14.74
C ASP A 25 0.75 -12.03 13.93
N THR A 26 1.86 -12.73 14.13
CA THR A 26 2.13 -14.01 13.47
C THR A 26 1.21 -15.13 13.94
N SER A 27 0.58 -14.99 15.10
CA SER A 27 -0.38 -15.96 15.62
C SER A 27 -1.74 -15.86 14.92
N ASN A 28 -2.06 -14.71 14.33
CA ASN A 28 -3.32 -14.44 13.66
C ASN A 28 -3.15 -13.79 12.27
N ILE A 29 -2.24 -14.32 11.46
CA ILE A 29 -1.98 -13.81 10.09
C ILE A 29 -3.22 -13.84 9.18
N TRP A 30 -4.19 -14.71 9.46
CA TRP A 30 -5.39 -14.88 8.66
C TRP A 30 -6.55 -13.97 9.09
N GLY A 31 -6.38 -13.18 10.16
CA GLY A 31 -7.44 -12.32 10.67
C GLY A 31 -8.67 -13.10 11.17
N LYS A 32 -8.47 -14.30 11.73
CA LYS A 32 -9.56 -15.03 12.38
C LYS A 32 -9.95 -14.30 13.66
N ASN A 33 -11.25 -14.20 13.95
CA ASN A 33 -11.79 -13.52 15.13
C ASN A 33 -11.50 -12.00 15.20
N LEU A 34 -11.40 -11.33 14.05
CA LEU A 34 -11.35 -9.87 14.05
C LEU A 34 -12.69 -9.30 14.51
N GLU A 35 -12.67 -8.59 15.64
CA GLU A 35 -13.86 -7.87 16.09
C GLU A 35 -14.28 -6.84 15.05
N LYS A 36 -15.59 -6.76 14.77
CA LYS A 36 -16.17 -5.87 13.77
C LYS A 36 -15.85 -4.38 13.98
N ASN A 37 -15.34 -3.98 15.14
CA ASN A 37 -14.99 -2.58 15.42
C ASN A 37 -13.50 -2.25 15.19
N ARG A 38 -12.66 -3.21 14.76
CA ARG A 38 -11.21 -3.02 14.55
C ARG A 38 -10.80 -2.90 13.08
N TYR A 39 -11.69 -2.41 12.22
CA TYR A 39 -11.43 -2.26 10.78
C TYR A 39 -10.16 -1.47 10.46
N ASN A 40 -9.86 -0.43 11.24
CA ASN A 40 -8.60 0.32 11.15
C ASN A 40 -7.41 -0.61 11.35
N ASP A 41 -7.37 -1.35 12.45
CA ASP A 41 -6.24 -2.20 12.82
C ASP A 41 -5.99 -3.27 11.76
N THR A 42 -7.04 -3.94 11.27
CA THR A 42 -6.92 -4.94 10.20
C THR A 42 -6.37 -4.33 8.91
N TYR A 43 -6.86 -3.15 8.52
CA TYR A 43 -6.37 -2.46 7.34
C TYR A 43 -4.89 -2.06 7.50
N ASN A 44 -4.53 -1.51 8.65
CA ASN A 44 -3.18 -1.09 8.99
C ASN A 44 -2.20 -2.27 8.93
N CYS A 45 -2.56 -3.40 9.57
CA CYS A 45 -1.79 -4.64 9.52
C CYS A 45 -1.67 -5.18 8.09
N THR A 46 -2.75 -5.17 7.30
CA THR A 46 -2.71 -5.60 5.89
C THR A 46 -1.74 -4.77 5.07
N LYS A 47 -1.75 -3.44 5.26
CA LYS A 47 -0.87 -2.51 4.55
C LYS A 47 0.58 -2.64 5.00
N LEU A 48 0.82 -2.96 6.27
CA LEU A 48 2.14 -3.36 6.77
C LEU A 48 2.64 -4.65 6.12
N MET A 49 1.80 -5.68 6.03
CA MET A 49 2.16 -6.95 5.40
C MET A 49 2.50 -6.80 3.92
N ASN A 50 1.84 -5.88 3.19
CA ASN A 50 2.23 -5.55 1.82
C ASN A 50 3.66 -5.00 1.74
N THR A 51 4.04 -4.09 2.65
CA THR A 51 5.40 -3.54 2.70
C THR A 51 6.44 -4.61 3.05
N ILE A 52 6.15 -5.45 4.05
CA ILE A 52 7.03 -6.55 4.47
C ILE A 52 7.21 -7.57 3.34
N CYS A 53 6.11 -7.98 2.69
CA CYS A 53 6.13 -8.94 1.59
C CYS A 53 6.94 -8.40 0.40
N ALA A 54 6.75 -7.13 0.05
CA ALA A 54 7.52 -6.49 -1.01
C ALA A 54 9.03 -6.51 -0.70
N LYS A 55 9.42 -6.18 0.55
CA LYS A 55 10.83 -6.17 0.99
C LYS A 55 11.45 -7.56 0.91
N GLU A 56 10.77 -8.56 1.46
CA GLU A 56 11.26 -9.95 1.45
C GLU A 56 11.36 -10.50 0.02
N LEU A 57 10.35 -10.22 -0.81
CA LEU A 57 10.35 -10.67 -2.19
C LEU A 57 11.43 -9.94 -3.03
N ALA A 58 11.68 -8.66 -2.78
CA ALA A 58 12.77 -7.92 -3.40
C ALA A 58 14.12 -8.58 -3.11
N THR A 59 14.38 -8.96 -1.85
CA THR A 59 15.59 -9.69 -1.46
C THR A 59 15.72 -11.01 -2.23
N ARG A 60 14.64 -11.79 -2.33
CA ARG A 60 14.64 -13.07 -3.07
C ARG A 60 14.79 -12.92 -4.58
N MET A 61 14.47 -11.75 -5.13
CA MET A 61 14.55 -11.46 -6.56
C MET A 61 15.87 -10.78 -6.99
N GLN A 62 16.80 -10.54 -6.05
CA GLN A 62 18.12 -10.00 -6.37
C GLN A 62 18.84 -10.82 -7.44
N GLY A 63 19.44 -10.12 -8.40
CA GLY A 63 20.16 -10.76 -9.53
C GLY A 63 19.27 -11.40 -10.60
N THR A 64 17.94 -11.33 -10.48
CA THR A 64 17.02 -11.97 -11.44
C THR A 64 16.47 -11.03 -12.52
N GLY A 65 16.78 -9.74 -12.46
CA GLY A 65 16.20 -8.72 -13.34
C GLY A 65 14.73 -8.39 -13.04
N VAL A 66 14.16 -8.93 -11.95
CA VAL A 66 12.82 -8.61 -11.45
C VAL A 66 12.93 -7.59 -10.32
N THR A 67 12.25 -6.45 -10.45
CA THR A 67 12.19 -5.43 -9.40
C THR A 67 10.89 -5.53 -8.62
N VAL A 68 10.95 -5.41 -7.30
CA VAL A 68 9.77 -5.46 -6.43
C VAL A 68 9.76 -4.23 -5.55
N ASN A 69 8.65 -3.49 -5.54
CA ASN A 69 8.49 -2.26 -4.76
C ASN A 69 7.16 -2.25 -3.99
N SER A 70 7.13 -1.54 -2.86
CA SER A 70 5.90 -1.18 -2.14
C SER A 70 5.64 0.32 -2.32
N VAL A 71 4.37 0.70 -2.51
CA VAL A 71 4.00 2.09 -2.80
C VAL A 71 2.85 2.53 -1.90
N ASN A 72 2.99 3.69 -1.26
CA ASN A 72 1.94 4.34 -0.47
C ASN A 72 1.38 5.58 -1.21
N PRO A 73 0.09 5.56 -1.66
CA PRO A 73 -0.56 6.66 -2.40
C PRO A 73 -0.74 7.96 -1.66
N GLY A 74 -0.44 8.00 -0.36
CA GLY A 74 -0.91 9.08 0.47
C GLY A 74 -2.44 9.01 0.53
N ILE A 75 -3.06 10.17 0.69
CA ILE A 75 -4.52 10.23 0.80
C ILE A 75 -5.09 10.34 -0.62
N VAL A 76 -5.97 9.40 -0.97
CA VAL A 76 -6.68 9.37 -2.26
C VAL A 76 -8.15 9.15 -1.97
N MET A 77 -9.03 9.91 -2.63
CA MET A 77 -10.48 9.69 -2.53
C MET A 77 -10.81 8.31 -3.08
N THR A 78 -11.07 7.38 -2.18
CA THR A 78 -11.52 6.03 -2.49
C THR A 78 -12.68 5.69 -1.56
N GLU A 79 -13.39 4.60 -1.85
CA GLU A 79 -14.41 4.04 -0.96
C GLU A 79 -13.83 3.39 0.32
N ALA A 80 -12.63 3.79 0.76
CA ALA A 80 -12.02 3.34 2.00
C ALA A 80 -12.89 3.66 3.23
N MET A 81 -13.64 4.77 3.16
CA MET A 81 -14.53 5.21 4.25
C MET A 81 -15.90 4.53 4.27
N ARG A 82 -16.16 3.53 3.41
CA ARG A 82 -17.51 2.92 3.26
C ARG A 82 -18.07 2.26 4.53
N ASN A 83 -17.18 1.81 5.43
CA ASN A 83 -17.56 1.15 6.68
C ASN A 83 -17.57 2.10 7.90
N TYR A 84 -17.26 3.39 7.71
CA TYR A 84 -17.32 4.39 8.77
C TYR A 84 -18.70 5.04 8.81
N SER A 85 -19.00 5.72 9.92
CA SER A 85 -20.26 6.44 10.06
C SER A 85 -20.45 7.45 8.93
N VAL A 86 -21.70 7.65 8.51
CA VAL A 86 -22.07 8.56 7.40
C VAL A 86 -21.51 9.97 7.64
N LEU A 87 -21.45 10.42 8.90
CA LEU A 87 -20.86 11.71 9.28
C LEU A 87 -19.36 11.78 8.97
N LEU A 88 -18.57 10.78 9.39
CA LEU A 88 -17.13 10.71 9.11
C LEU A 88 -16.86 10.60 7.61
N ARG A 89 -17.66 9.81 6.88
CA ARG A 89 -17.58 9.69 5.42
C ARG A 89 -17.85 11.04 4.74
N SER A 90 -18.87 11.78 5.17
CA SER A 90 -19.22 13.09 4.60
C SER A 90 -18.16 14.15 4.89
N ILE A 91 -17.63 14.21 6.11
CA ILE A 91 -16.53 15.12 6.47
C ILE A 91 -15.29 14.80 5.63
N PHE A 92 -14.92 13.52 5.53
CA PHE A 92 -13.79 13.08 4.70
C PHE A 92 -14.00 13.41 3.22
N ASN A 93 -15.22 13.28 2.70
CA ASN A 93 -15.54 13.63 1.32
C ASN A 93 -15.50 15.14 1.08
N ILE A 94 -15.96 15.96 2.02
CA ILE A 94 -15.92 17.42 1.92
C ILE A 94 -14.47 17.90 1.96
N ILE A 95 -13.71 17.50 2.97
CA ILE A 95 -12.26 17.82 3.07
C ILE A 95 -11.56 17.29 1.83
N GLY A 96 -11.84 16.04 1.45
CA GLY A 96 -11.23 15.41 0.31
C GLY A 96 -11.54 16.09 -1.01
N PHE A 97 -12.73 16.65 -1.20
CA PHE A 97 -13.07 17.43 -2.38
C PHE A 97 -12.20 18.69 -2.52
N PHE A 98 -11.85 19.35 -1.41
CA PHE A 98 -10.99 20.54 -1.43
C PHE A 98 -9.51 20.20 -1.63
N PHE A 99 -9.02 19.08 -1.09
CA PHE A 99 -7.61 18.69 -1.19
C PHE A 99 -7.25 17.78 -2.38
N PHE A 100 -8.15 16.87 -2.81
CA PHE A 100 -7.84 15.84 -3.83
C PHE A 100 -8.23 16.21 -5.26
N LYS A 101 -9.15 17.16 -5.47
CA LYS A 101 -9.43 17.64 -6.84
C LYS A 101 -8.22 18.36 -7.46
N ALA A 102 -7.27 18.81 -6.63
CA ALA A 102 -5.99 19.36 -7.07
C ALA A 102 -4.97 18.29 -7.52
N SER A 103 -5.19 17.00 -7.23
CA SER A 103 -4.22 15.91 -7.44
C SER A 103 -4.64 14.87 -8.48
N VAL A 104 -5.41 15.26 -9.52
CA VAL A 104 -5.67 14.38 -10.69
C VAL A 104 -4.34 13.90 -11.32
N GLN A 105 -3.25 14.62 -11.07
CA GLN A 105 -1.91 14.16 -11.34
C GLN A 105 -1.43 13.24 -10.20
N SER A 106 -1.27 11.94 -10.49
CA SER A 106 -0.63 10.98 -9.58
C SER A 106 0.64 11.61 -8.98
N PRO A 107 0.86 11.53 -7.67
CA PRO A 107 2.04 12.12 -7.05
C PRO A 107 3.31 11.68 -7.80
N PRO A 108 4.31 12.56 -8.03
CA PRO A 108 5.51 12.22 -8.79
C PRO A 108 6.18 10.93 -8.30
N THR A 109 6.10 10.66 -6.99
CA THR A 109 6.58 9.42 -6.35
C THR A 109 5.90 8.16 -6.86
N PHE A 110 4.60 8.19 -7.18
CA PHE A 110 3.89 7.06 -7.79
C PHE A 110 4.43 6.72 -9.15
N ILE A 111 4.51 7.72 -10.02
CA ILE A 111 5.01 7.56 -11.37
C ILE A 111 6.49 7.15 -11.31
N LEU A 112 7.28 7.73 -10.42
CA LEU A 112 8.70 7.39 -10.26
C LEU A 112 8.90 5.95 -9.81
N VAL A 113 8.15 5.43 -8.82
CA VAL A 113 8.30 4.03 -8.39
C VAL A 113 7.78 3.06 -9.47
N ILE A 114 6.76 3.46 -10.23
CA ILE A 114 6.24 2.65 -11.34
C ILE A 114 7.21 2.63 -12.53
N THR A 115 7.89 3.75 -12.83
CA THR A 115 8.71 3.92 -14.04
C THR A 115 10.21 3.70 -13.83
N SER A 116 10.77 4.01 -12.65
CA SER A 116 12.22 3.85 -12.39
C SER A 116 12.58 2.41 -12.06
N SER A 117 13.66 1.88 -12.64
CA SER A 117 14.21 0.53 -12.32
C SER A 117 14.92 0.48 -10.97
N ILE A 118 14.80 1.54 -10.17
CA ILE A 118 15.56 1.76 -8.95
C ILE A 118 14.64 1.44 -7.77
N ALA A 119 14.95 0.37 -7.04
CA ALA A 119 14.41 0.19 -5.71
C ALA A 119 14.91 1.39 -4.87
N LEU A 120 14.03 2.36 -4.60
CA LEU A 120 14.40 3.53 -3.81
C LEU A 120 14.78 3.04 -2.40
N PRO A 121 16.02 3.26 -1.95
CA PRO A 121 16.49 2.75 -0.66
C PRO A 121 15.84 3.45 0.55
N HIS A 122 15.03 4.50 0.32
CA HIS A 122 14.48 5.38 1.35
C HIS A 122 12.94 5.39 1.45
N VAL A 123 12.26 4.38 0.87
CA VAL A 123 10.81 4.23 1.05
C VAL A 123 10.52 2.88 1.71
N LEU A 124 10.94 2.78 2.97
CA LEU A 124 10.47 1.79 3.94
C LEU A 124 10.07 2.52 5.23
#